data_AF-A0AA51U2X2-F1
#
_entry.id   AF-A0AA51U2X2-F1
#
_cell.length_a   1.000
_cell.length_b   1.000
_cell.length_c   1.000
_cell.angle_alpha   90.00
_cell.angle_beta   90.00
_cell.angle_gamma   90.00
#
_symmetry.space_group_name_H-M   'P 1'
#
loop_
_entity.id
_entity.type
_entity.pdbx_description
1 polymer ?
#
loop_
_entity_poly.entity_id
_entity_poly.type
_entity_poly.pdbx_seq_one_letter_code
_entity_poly.pdbx_strand_id
1 'polypeptide(L)'
;MIYHHIWHFWHGEDDTFNIVSLDGIEHCTNLRELGVASMQSPVDIGLLTSLRQLADLYIGTNVSNIAALRDLPSLQSVRILDDDIYAEVTTPGHPTRHLMEELKQAGITVWVHWVSHYDQPPAFE
;
A
#
# COMPACT_ATOMS: atom_id res chain seq x y z
N MET A 1 1.84 -35.68 25.35
CA MET A 1 2.12 -34.43 26.10
C MET A 1 1.83 -33.28 25.16
N ILE A 2 0.86 -32.43 25.51
CA ILE A 2 0.51 -31.22 24.77
C ILE A 2 1.44 -30.12 25.28
N TYR A 3 2.13 -29.42 24.37
CA TYR A 3 2.77 -28.15 24.72
C TYR A 3 1.76 -27.03 24.48
N HIS A 4 1.15 -26.59 25.57
CA HIS A 4 0.53 -25.28 25.72
C HIS A 4 1.68 -24.26 25.85
N HIS A 5 1.52 -23.04 25.32
CA HIS A 5 2.53 -21.96 25.23
C HIS A 5 3.43 -21.99 23.98
N ILE A 6 2.91 -21.48 22.85
CA ILE A 6 3.78 -20.89 21.82
C ILE A 6 4.01 -19.44 22.26
N TRP A 7 5.27 -19.12 22.53
CA TRP A 7 5.75 -17.93 23.23
C TRP A 7 5.54 -16.61 22.44
N HIS A 8 5.20 -15.52 23.14
CA HIS A 8 5.04 -14.16 22.59
C HIS A 8 6.36 -13.42 22.30
N PHE A 9 7.50 -14.09 22.44
CA PHE A 9 8.82 -13.54 22.16
C PHE A 9 9.60 -14.53 21.29
N TRP A 10 9.18 -14.70 20.05
CA TRP A 10 10.07 -15.28 19.07
C TRP A 10 11.14 -14.22 18.75
N HIS A 11 12.31 -14.32 19.39
CA HIS A 11 13.52 -13.54 19.07
C HIS A 11 14.23 -14.06 17.80
N GLY A 12 13.53 -14.86 16.99
CA GLY A 12 14.05 -15.48 15.77
C GLY A 12 13.66 -14.75 14.49
N GLU A 13 12.91 -13.65 14.58
CA GLU A 13 12.73 -12.74 13.44
C GLU A 13 14.07 -11.99 13.27
N ASP A 14 15.02 -12.69 12.65
CA ASP A 14 16.14 -12.04 12.01
C ASP A 14 15.69 -11.52 10.64
N ASP A 15 16.57 -10.75 9.99
CA ASP A 15 16.23 -10.07 8.74
C ASP A 15 15.95 -11.04 7.57
N THR A 16 16.09 -12.36 7.77
CA THR A 16 15.89 -13.39 6.75
C THR A 16 14.48 -13.39 6.18
N PHE A 17 13.47 -12.96 6.94
CA PHE A 17 12.08 -12.91 6.50
C PHE A 17 11.65 -11.52 6.01
N ASN A 18 12.55 -10.53 6.04
CA ASN A 18 12.23 -9.18 5.60
C ASN A 18 12.09 -9.15 4.07
N ILE A 19 10.91 -8.74 3.61
CA ILE A 19 10.71 -8.39 2.21
C ILE A 19 11.29 -6.98 2.00
N VAL A 20 12.37 -6.90 1.24
CA VAL A 20 13.09 -5.65 0.93
C VAL A 20 12.79 -5.12 -0.46
N SER A 21 12.24 -5.95 -1.35
CA SER A 21 11.90 -5.60 -2.73
C SER A 21 10.69 -6.39 -3.23
N LEU A 22 9.97 -5.82 -4.19
CA LEU A 22 8.93 -6.48 -4.97
C LEU A 22 9.42 -6.93 -6.36
N ASP A 23 10.73 -6.94 -6.60
CA ASP A 23 11.30 -7.42 -7.88
C ASP A 23 10.75 -8.80 -8.27
N GLY A 24 10.39 -8.95 -9.54
CA GLY A 24 9.76 -10.15 -10.08
C GLY A 24 8.23 -10.14 -9.99
N ILE A 25 7.61 -9.21 -9.24
CA ILE A 25 6.15 -9.07 -9.20
C ILE A 25 5.56 -8.78 -10.58
N GLU A 26 6.30 -8.12 -11.47
CA GLU A 26 5.92 -7.83 -12.86
C GLU A 26 5.58 -9.08 -13.68
N HIS A 27 6.06 -10.26 -13.26
CA HIS A 27 5.75 -11.53 -13.90
C HIS A 27 4.36 -12.07 -13.51
N CYS A 28 3.75 -11.55 -12.45
CA CYS A 28 2.40 -11.88 -12.01
C CYS A 28 1.33 -11.18 -12.88
N THR A 29 1.37 -11.41 -14.20
CA THR A 29 0.56 -10.71 -15.21
C THR A 29 -0.96 -10.82 -15.06
N ASN A 30 -1.44 -11.78 -14.26
CA ASN A 30 -2.86 -11.97 -13.93
C ASN A 30 -3.22 -11.52 -12.51
N LEU A 31 -2.31 -10.86 -11.80
CA LEU A 31 -2.57 -10.34 -10.46
C LEU A 31 -3.65 -9.28 -10.51
N ARG A 32 -4.68 -9.45 -9.68
CA ARG A 32 -5.84 -8.54 -9.56
C ARG A 32 -5.85 -7.80 -8.25
N GLU A 33 -5.32 -8.42 -7.21
CA GLU A 33 -5.31 -7.89 -5.86
C GLU A 33 -3.90 -8.01 -5.30
N LEU A 34 -3.37 -6.93 -4.74
CA LEU A 34 -2.08 -6.91 -4.07
C LEU A 34 -2.23 -6.25 -2.70
N GLY A 35 -1.85 -6.98 -1.66
CA GLY A 35 -1.72 -6.45 -0.31
C GLY A 35 -0.28 -6.52 0.18
N VAL A 36 0.31 -5.36 0.49
CA VAL A 36 1.63 -5.25 1.10
C VAL A 36 1.45 -4.69 2.51
N ALA A 37 1.43 -5.57 3.52
CA ALA A 37 1.14 -5.15 4.90
C ALA A 37 2.35 -4.58 5.64
N SER A 38 3.57 -4.99 5.27
CA SER A 38 4.81 -4.51 5.88
C SER A 38 5.98 -4.83 4.96
N MET A 39 6.88 -3.87 4.76
CA MET A 39 8.18 -4.03 4.09
C MET A 39 9.21 -3.13 4.76
N GLN A 40 10.49 -3.50 4.63
CA GLN A 40 11.58 -2.72 5.21
C GLN A 40 11.97 -1.51 4.34
N SER A 41 11.63 -1.55 3.05
CA SER A 41 11.84 -0.46 2.09
C SER A 41 10.50 0.07 1.59
N PRO A 42 10.40 1.37 1.24
CA PRO A 42 9.20 1.93 0.65
C PRO A 42 8.80 1.19 -0.63
N VAL A 43 7.51 0.97 -0.81
CA VAL A 43 6.97 0.38 -2.04
C VAL A 43 6.96 1.44 -3.13
N ASP A 44 7.77 1.26 -4.17
CA ASP A 44 7.69 2.06 -5.40
C ASP A 44 6.50 1.60 -6.25
N ILE A 45 5.46 2.44 -6.34
CA ILE A 45 4.26 2.17 -7.13
C ILE A 45 4.58 1.98 -8.63
N GLY A 46 5.69 2.58 -9.11
CA GLY A 46 6.16 2.44 -10.48
C GLY A 46 6.39 0.98 -10.89
N LEU A 47 6.81 0.11 -9.96
CA LEU A 47 7.01 -1.32 -10.21
C LEU A 47 5.70 -2.05 -10.56
N LEU A 48 4.57 -1.53 -10.07
CA LEU A 48 3.24 -2.13 -10.24
C LEU A 48 2.59 -1.76 -11.58
N THR A 49 3.09 -0.75 -12.29
CA THR A 49 2.50 -0.24 -13.55
C THR A 49 2.42 -1.28 -14.67
N SER A 50 3.28 -2.30 -14.62
CA SER A 50 3.25 -3.44 -15.54
C SER A 50 2.07 -4.39 -15.30
N LEU A 51 1.47 -4.37 -14.12
CA LEU A 51 0.39 -5.27 -13.68
C LEU A 51 -0.97 -4.77 -14.18
N ARG A 52 -1.20 -4.96 -15.49
CA ARG A 52 -2.37 -4.40 -16.19
C ARG A 52 -3.74 -4.88 -15.69
N GLN A 53 -3.79 -5.96 -14.90
CA GLN A 53 -5.03 -6.50 -14.33
C GLN A 53 -5.22 -6.12 -12.85
N LEU A 54 -4.29 -5.39 -12.24
CA LEU A 54 -4.37 -5.00 -10.84
C LEU A 54 -5.53 -4.02 -10.64
N ALA A 55 -6.52 -4.45 -9.89
CA ALA A 55 -7.75 -3.72 -9.59
C ALA A 55 -7.77 -3.21 -8.15
N ASP A 56 -7.23 -3.99 -7.21
CA ASP A 56 -7.25 -3.66 -5.79
C ASP A 56 -5.83 -3.63 -5.23
N LEU A 57 -5.46 -2.48 -4.67
CA LEU A 57 -4.15 -2.24 -4.07
C LEU A 57 -4.29 -1.83 -2.61
N TYR A 58 -3.65 -2.58 -1.72
CA TYR A 58 -3.50 -2.24 -0.32
C TYR A 58 -2.02 -2.12 0.04
N ILE A 59 -1.61 -0.97 0.56
CA ILE A 59 -0.25 -0.74 1.07
C ILE A 59 -0.33 -0.29 2.54
N GLY A 60 0.30 -1.07 3.42
CA GLY A 60 0.43 -0.88 4.86
C GLY A 60 1.81 -0.48 5.34
N THR A 61 2.59 0.16 4.46
CA THR A 61 3.97 0.57 4.70
C THR A 61 4.26 1.85 3.93
N ASN A 62 5.49 2.36 4.01
CA ASN A 62 5.85 3.58 3.31
C ASN A 62 5.75 3.41 1.79
N VAL A 63 5.30 4.45 1.11
CA VAL A 63 5.15 4.49 -0.35
C VAL A 63 6.14 5.47 -0.95
N SER A 64 6.70 5.12 -2.10
CA SER A 64 7.41 6.05 -2.96
C SER A 64 6.77 6.09 -4.35
N ASN A 65 7.02 7.18 -5.08
CA ASN A 65 6.51 7.36 -6.45
C ASN A 65 4.98 7.24 -6.57
N ILE A 66 4.25 7.79 -5.59
CA ILE A 66 2.79 7.70 -5.49
C ILE A 66 2.06 8.17 -6.77
N ALA A 67 2.65 9.09 -7.53
CA ALA A 67 2.11 9.59 -8.79
C ALA A 67 1.87 8.49 -9.85
N ALA A 68 2.61 7.38 -9.79
CA ALA A 68 2.45 6.24 -10.70
C ALA A 68 1.12 5.50 -10.52
N LEU A 69 0.32 5.80 -9.49
CA LEU A 69 -1.06 5.30 -9.38
C LEU A 69 -1.91 5.65 -10.61
N ARG A 70 -1.62 6.76 -11.31
CA ARG A 70 -2.31 7.16 -12.55
C ARG A 70 -2.05 6.21 -13.72
N ASP A 71 -0.94 5.48 -13.66
CA ASP A 71 -0.49 4.60 -14.73
C ASP A 71 -0.96 3.15 -14.55
N LEU A 72 -1.78 2.87 -13.53
CA LEU A 72 -2.41 1.57 -13.29
C LEU A 72 -3.77 1.49 -14.03
N PRO A 73 -3.85 0.82 -15.20
CA PRO A 73 -4.98 0.98 -16.11
C PRO A 73 -6.29 0.32 -15.64
N SER A 74 -6.20 -0.63 -14.71
CA SER A 74 -7.35 -1.38 -14.19
C SER A 74 -7.66 -1.08 -12.73
N LEU A 75 -6.99 -0.10 -12.11
CA LEU A 75 -7.16 0.20 -10.70
C LEU A 75 -8.60 0.65 -10.40
N GLN A 76 -9.21 0.02 -9.41
CA GLN A 76 -10.58 0.31 -8.95
C GLN A 76 -10.59 0.73 -7.49
N SER A 77 -9.66 0.23 -6.69
CA SER A 77 -9.54 0.52 -5.27
C SER A 77 -8.08 0.65 -4.85
N VAL A 78 -7.79 1.69 -4.09
CA VAL A 78 -6.49 1.89 -3.45
C VAL A 78 -6.67 2.25 -1.99
N ARG A 79 -6.00 1.50 -1.12
CA ARG A 79 -5.96 1.71 0.32
C ARG A 79 -4.53 1.88 0.78
N ILE A 80 -4.22 3.02 1.38
CA ILE A 80 -2.87 3.36 1.85
C ILE A 80 -2.92 3.66 3.35
N LEU A 81 -2.10 2.94 4.09
CA LEU A 81 -1.78 3.16 5.49
C LEU A 81 -0.31 3.59 5.56
N ASP A 82 -0.10 4.90 5.49
CA ASP A 82 1.23 5.53 5.48
C ASP A 82 1.12 6.93 6.11
N ASP A 83 1.93 7.18 7.13
CA ASP A 83 1.92 8.42 7.90
C ASP A 83 2.35 9.63 7.05
N ASP A 84 3.27 9.44 6.12
CA ASP A 84 3.76 10.51 5.24
C ASP A 84 2.69 10.88 4.21
N ILE A 85 2.15 9.89 3.50
CA ILE A 85 1.05 10.10 2.54
C ILE A 85 -0.18 10.69 3.25
N TYR A 86 -0.47 10.26 4.47
CA TYR A 86 -1.53 10.85 5.29
C TYR A 86 -1.30 12.36 5.52
N ALA A 87 -0.10 12.76 5.95
CA ALA A 87 0.24 14.17 6.16
C ALA A 87 0.14 14.97 4.85
N GLU A 88 0.55 14.37 3.74
CA GLU A 88 0.46 14.97 2.41
C GLU A 88 -0.98 15.19 1.95
N VAL A 89 -1.87 14.19 2.07
CA VAL A 89 -3.28 14.34 1.61
C VAL A 89 -4.11 15.27 2.49
N THR A 90 -3.75 15.38 3.77
CA THR A 90 -4.38 16.31 4.72
C THR A 90 -3.89 17.75 4.54
N THR A 91 -2.76 17.95 3.87
CA THR A 91 -2.21 19.28 3.55
C THR A 91 -2.92 19.89 2.32
N PRO A 92 -3.60 21.05 2.44
CA PRO A 92 -4.24 21.70 1.31
C PRO A 92 -3.25 22.10 0.21
N GLY A 93 -3.59 21.84 -1.04
CA GLY A 93 -2.76 22.19 -2.20
C GLY A 93 -1.54 21.28 -2.42
N HIS A 94 -1.37 20.23 -1.62
CA HIS A 94 -0.31 19.26 -1.84
C HIS A 94 -0.55 18.46 -3.14
N PRO A 95 0.48 18.17 -3.95
CA PRO A 95 0.33 17.39 -5.18
C PRO A 95 -0.34 16.02 -4.96
N THR A 96 0.00 15.33 -3.87
CA THR A 96 -0.59 14.03 -3.51
C THR A 96 -2.09 14.15 -3.25
N ARG A 97 -2.54 15.24 -2.63
CA ARG A 97 -3.97 15.49 -2.44
C ARG A 97 -4.69 15.62 -3.79
N HIS A 98 -4.14 16.41 -4.70
CA HIS A 98 -4.71 16.57 -6.05
C HIS A 98 -4.73 15.25 -6.82
N LEU A 99 -3.67 14.46 -6.72
CA LEU A 99 -3.64 13.10 -7.26
C LEU A 99 -4.79 12.25 -6.72
N MET A 100 -5.01 12.19 -5.41
CA MET A 100 -6.09 11.40 -4.83
C MET A 100 -7.48 11.89 -5.26
N GLU A 101 -7.66 13.20 -5.38
CA GLU A 101 -8.89 13.81 -5.90
C GLU A 101 -9.14 13.43 -7.38
N GLU A 102 -8.10 13.43 -8.22
CA GLU A 102 -8.17 12.99 -9.62
C GLU A 102 -8.54 11.50 -9.74
N LEU A 103 -7.94 10.63 -8.92
CA LEU A 103 -8.27 9.21 -8.91
C LEU A 103 -9.75 8.99 -8.54
N LYS A 104 -10.25 9.72 -7.54
CA LYS A 104 -11.68 9.68 -7.20
C LYS A 104 -12.59 10.17 -8.34
N GLN A 105 -12.19 11.22 -9.05
CA GLN A 105 -12.93 11.70 -10.22
C GLN A 105 -12.97 10.67 -11.35
N ALA A 106 -11.93 9.84 -11.47
CA ALA A 106 -11.90 8.70 -12.38
C ALA A 106 -12.78 7.51 -11.92
N GLY A 107 -13.42 7.60 -10.75
CA GLY A 107 -14.29 6.56 -10.18
C GLY A 107 -13.55 5.51 -9.34
N ILE A 108 -12.28 5.77 -8.99
CA ILE A 108 -11.46 4.90 -8.16
C ILE A 108 -11.81 5.16 -6.70
N THR A 109 -12.00 4.08 -5.93
CA THR A 109 -12.17 4.16 -4.48
C THR A 109 -10.81 4.42 -3.85
N VAL A 110 -10.65 5.55 -3.18
CA VAL A 110 -9.39 5.95 -2.54
C VAL A 110 -9.61 6.02 -1.03
N TRP A 111 -8.74 5.36 -0.29
CA TRP A 111 -8.76 5.36 1.16
C TRP A 111 -7.34 5.60 1.67
N VAL A 112 -7.13 6.67 2.44
CA VAL A 112 -5.82 6.98 3.04
C VAL A 112 -5.97 7.24 4.54
N HIS A 113 -5.06 6.65 5.32
CA HIS A 113 -4.99 6.83 6.76
C HIS A 113 -3.55 6.62 7.28
N TRP A 114 -3.27 7.01 8.52
CA TRP A 114 -1.99 6.74 9.19
C TRP A 114 -1.94 5.30 9.74
N VAL A 115 -0.74 4.75 9.94
CA VAL A 115 -0.44 3.31 10.11
C VAL A 115 -1.06 2.68 11.37
N SER A 116 -1.31 3.47 12.42
CA SER A 116 -1.64 2.92 13.75
C SER A 116 -3.14 2.67 14.04
N HIS A 117 -4.06 2.88 13.10
CA HIS A 117 -5.50 2.76 13.37
C HIS A 117 -6.29 2.13 12.20
N TYR A 118 -6.67 0.86 12.34
CA TYR A 118 -7.47 0.12 11.35
C TYR A 118 -8.99 0.38 11.44
N ASP A 119 -9.47 0.82 12.61
CA ASP A 119 -10.90 0.93 12.95
C ASP A 119 -11.42 2.39 12.96
N GLN A 120 -10.66 3.34 12.41
CA GLN A 120 -11.05 4.75 12.31
C GLN A 120 -11.47 5.10 10.87
N PRO A 121 -12.36 6.10 10.70
CA PRO A 121 -12.73 6.57 9.38
C PRO A 121 -11.49 7.13 8.65
N PRO A 122 -11.39 6.91 7.33
CA PRO A 122 -10.30 7.46 6.52
C PRO A 122 -10.19 8.97 6.69
N ALA A 123 -8.96 9.49 6.67
CA ALA A 123 -8.78 10.94 6.58
C ALA A 123 -8.93 11.47 5.16
N PHE A 124 -8.87 10.57 4.18
CA PHE A 124 -9.22 10.86 2.81
C PHE A 124 -10.05 9.70 2.25
N GLU A 125 -11.29 10.02 1.90
CA GLU A 125 -12.29 9.16 1.24
C GLU A 125 -13.04 9.98 0.21
#